data_AF-A0A842UU75-F1
#
_entry.id   AF-A0A842UU75-F1
#
_cell.length_a   1.000
_cell.length_b   1.000
_cell.length_c   1.000
_cell.angle_alpha   90.00
_cell.angle_beta   90.00
_cell.angle_gamma   90.00
#
_symmetry.space_group_name_H-M   'P 1'
#
loop_
_entity.id
_entity.type
_entity.pdbx_description
1 polymer ?
#
loop_
_entity_poly.entity_id
_entity_poly.type
_entity_poly.pdbx_seq_one_letter_code
_entity_poly.pdbx_strand_id
1 'polypeptide(L)'
;MLPTLEAIRAALLGSFYKNLAEGKIRDAMRAVQYINTQLNYVAENLPVYATEMKPFFPKEIEVISNNWGVLKSLSAQLNDKINEHLRIITEEDVMADPEIFTRLLREEFVKIIKDMAACIRTIIRQIKIIQKKSKIKPLPTVKYTEKYLRLKQNKNTYVQNTRIIDRTEQKVREFLRDNRLFEKAVTQRILTGPWAGHLHAYLSDPIGNHRVVYLFYHEKNTVEFEILGTHKELGID
;
A
#
# COMPACT_ATOMS: atom_id res chain seq x y z
N MET A 1 2.12 8.88 -8.65
CA MET A 1 0.96 8.01 -8.93
C MET A 1 -0.38 8.52 -8.35
N LEU A 2 -0.58 8.64 -7.03
CA LEU A 2 -1.87 9.13 -6.46
C LEU A 2 -2.30 10.51 -6.97
N PRO A 3 -1.44 11.55 -6.99
CA PRO A 3 -1.79 12.86 -7.53
C PRO A 3 -2.23 12.79 -9.00
N THR A 4 -1.55 11.95 -9.78
CA THR A 4 -1.87 11.72 -11.20
C THR A 4 -3.26 11.11 -11.39
N LEU A 5 -3.61 10.09 -10.60
CA LEU A 5 -4.93 9.47 -10.63
C LEU A 5 -6.06 10.46 -10.25
N GLU A 6 -5.84 11.28 -9.22
CA GLU A 6 -6.80 12.33 -8.85
C GLU A 6 -6.91 13.40 -9.95
N ALA A 7 -5.81 13.75 -10.62
CA ALA A 7 -5.80 14.69 -11.74
C ALA A 7 -6.57 14.15 -12.96
N ILE A 8 -6.42 12.87 -13.29
CA ILE A 8 -7.22 12.21 -14.35
C ILE A 8 -8.71 12.29 -14.02
N ARG A 9 -9.08 11.94 -12.80
CA ARG A 9 -10.48 11.99 -12.34
C ARG A 9 -11.06 13.41 -12.40
N ALA A 10 -10.28 14.41 -12.00
CA ALA A 10 -10.67 15.82 -12.09
C ALA A 10 -10.82 16.29 -13.54
N ALA A 11 -9.92 15.89 -14.44
CA ALA A 11 -10.00 16.20 -15.86
C ALA A 11 -11.20 15.53 -16.54
N LEU A 12 -11.57 14.30 -16.15
CA LEU A 12 -12.74 13.58 -16.67
C LEU A 12 -14.05 14.27 -16.26
N LEU A 13 -14.25 14.48 -14.95
CA LEU A 13 -15.52 14.99 -14.41
C LEU A 13 -15.66 16.52 -14.48
N GLY A 14 -14.53 17.22 -14.47
CA GLY A 14 -14.46 18.67 -14.61
C GLY A 14 -14.28 19.03 -16.08
N SER A 15 -13.04 19.02 -16.55
CA SER A 15 -12.69 19.60 -17.84
C SER A 15 -13.43 18.97 -19.02
N PHE A 16 -13.37 17.64 -19.20
CA PHE A 16 -14.00 16.99 -20.36
C PHE A 16 -15.51 17.09 -20.33
N TYR A 17 -16.14 16.62 -19.24
CA TYR A 17 -17.59 16.64 -19.09
C TYR A 17 -18.19 18.05 -19.23
N LYS A 18 -17.62 19.04 -18.52
CA LYS A 18 -18.12 20.41 -18.53
C LYS A 18 -17.92 21.07 -19.89
N ASN A 19 -16.75 20.92 -20.50
CA ASN A 19 -16.48 21.52 -21.81
C ASN A 19 -17.38 20.91 -22.89
N LEU A 20 -17.65 19.60 -22.84
CA LEU A 20 -18.56 18.98 -23.80
C LEU A 20 -20.02 19.44 -23.59
N ALA A 21 -20.48 19.55 -22.35
CA ALA A 21 -21.81 20.11 -22.03
C ALA A 21 -21.99 21.56 -22.50
N GLU A 22 -20.91 22.35 -22.47
CA GLU A 22 -20.88 23.76 -22.92
C GLU A 22 -20.60 23.91 -24.42
N GLY A 23 -20.49 22.82 -25.19
CA GLY A 23 -20.18 22.85 -26.62
C GLY A 23 -18.74 23.26 -26.96
N LYS A 24 -17.84 23.31 -25.98
CA LYS A 24 -16.42 23.68 -26.13
C LYS A 24 -15.57 22.49 -26.57
N ILE A 25 -15.79 22.01 -27.81
CA ILE A 25 -15.14 20.79 -28.34
C ILE A 25 -13.62 20.83 -28.24
N ARG A 26 -12.99 21.94 -28.64
CA ARG A 26 -11.52 22.06 -28.62
C ARG A 26 -10.94 21.86 -27.21
N ASP A 27 -11.60 22.40 -26.19
CA ASP A 27 -11.17 22.26 -24.81
C ASP A 27 -11.52 20.89 -24.22
N ALA A 28 -12.61 20.26 -24.68
CA ALA A 28 -12.91 18.87 -24.37
C ALA A 28 -11.83 17.92 -24.95
N MET A 29 -11.43 18.14 -26.20
CA MET A 29 -10.38 17.36 -26.86
C MET A 29 -9.02 17.52 -26.18
N ARG A 30 -8.67 18.75 -25.75
CA ARG A 30 -7.46 19.00 -24.94
C ARG A 30 -7.51 18.26 -23.60
N ALA A 31 -8.67 18.23 -22.95
CA ALA A 31 -8.82 17.47 -21.70
C ALA A 31 -8.58 15.98 -21.92
N VAL A 32 -9.05 15.40 -23.02
CA VAL A 32 -8.82 13.99 -23.38
C VAL A 32 -7.34 13.72 -23.64
N GLN A 33 -6.67 14.59 -24.41
CA GLN A 33 -5.23 14.47 -24.64
C GLN A 33 -4.45 14.45 -23.31
N TYR A 34 -4.79 15.38 -22.41
CA TYR A 34 -4.21 15.40 -21.07
C TYR A 34 -4.48 14.10 -20.30
N ILE A 35 -5.73 13.63 -20.29
CA ILE A 35 -6.12 12.36 -19.65
C ILE A 35 -5.28 11.19 -20.18
N ASN A 36 -5.14 11.07 -21.51
CA ASN A 36 -4.36 10.01 -22.15
C ASN A 36 -2.88 10.08 -21.75
N THR A 37 -2.28 11.28 -21.73
CA THR A 37 -0.89 11.47 -21.26
C THR A 37 -0.73 11.01 -19.80
N GLN A 38 -1.65 11.39 -18.92
CA GLN A 38 -1.60 10.98 -17.51
C GLN A 38 -1.84 9.47 -17.34
N LEU A 39 -2.73 8.87 -18.13
CA LEU A 39 -2.98 7.42 -18.12
C LEU A 39 -1.74 6.63 -18.57
N ASN A 40 -0.99 7.11 -19.57
CA ASN A 40 0.27 6.49 -19.98
C ASN A 40 1.30 6.51 -18.85
N TYR A 41 1.45 7.64 -18.16
CA TYR A 41 2.29 7.71 -16.97
C TYR A 41 1.86 6.69 -15.90
N VAL A 42 0.55 6.53 -15.65
CA VAL A 42 0.06 5.51 -14.70
C VAL A 42 0.34 4.10 -15.22
N ALA A 43 0.23 3.84 -16.52
CA ALA A 43 0.50 2.55 -17.14
C ALA A 43 1.94 2.08 -16.94
N GLU A 44 2.90 3.01 -16.94
CA GLU A 44 4.32 2.73 -16.70
C GLU A 44 4.61 2.45 -15.22
N ASN A 45 3.96 3.19 -14.30
CA ASN A 45 4.31 3.17 -12.88
C ASN A 45 3.49 2.17 -12.05
N LEU A 46 2.24 1.89 -12.44
CA LEU A 46 1.35 1.00 -11.69
C LEU A 46 1.82 -0.46 -11.66
N PRO A 47 2.38 -1.06 -12.74
CA PRO A 47 2.90 -2.43 -12.70
C PRO A 47 4.09 -2.58 -11.74
N VAL A 48 4.97 -1.58 -11.68
CA VAL A 48 6.10 -1.55 -10.74
C VAL A 48 5.57 -1.54 -9.31
N TYR A 49 4.67 -0.60 -9.01
CA TYR A 49 4.01 -0.51 -7.70
C TYR A 49 3.28 -1.80 -7.33
N ALA A 50 2.54 -2.40 -8.27
CA ALA A 50 1.83 -3.65 -8.04
C ALA A 50 2.79 -4.80 -7.74
N THR A 51 3.91 -4.91 -8.47
CA THR A 51 4.93 -5.93 -8.25
C THR A 51 5.58 -5.79 -6.88
N GLU A 52 5.98 -4.58 -6.49
CA GLU A 52 6.61 -4.29 -5.20
C GLU A 52 5.67 -4.58 -4.02
N MET A 53 4.38 -4.27 -4.17
CA MET A 53 3.42 -4.34 -3.06
C MET A 53 2.66 -5.66 -2.97
N LYS A 54 2.62 -6.48 -4.05
CA LYS A 54 1.87 -7.75 -4.10
C LYS A 54 2.23 -8.74 -2.99
N PRO A 55 3.50 -8.91 -2.58
CA PRO A 55 3.85 -9.80 -1.47
C PRO A 55 3.22 -9.38 -0.14
N PHE A 56 3.00 -8.09 0.07
CA PHE A 56 2.53 -7.52 1.33
C PHE A 56 1.02 -7.29 1.36
N PHE A 57 0.42 -6.95 0.21
CA PHE A 57 -0.98 -6.57 0.07
C PHE A 57 -1.66 -7.25 -1.12
N PRO A 58 -1.67 -8.59 -1.21
CA PRO A 58 -2.10 -9.32 -2.40
C PRO A 58 -3.57 -9.02 -2.78
N LYS A 59 -4.46 -8.89 -1.79
CA LYS A 59 -5.89 -8.60 -2.01
C LYS A 59 -6.10 -7.20 -2.58
N GLU A 60 -5.45 -6.18 -2.02
CA GLU A 60 -5.54 -4.80 -2.50
C GLU A 60 -4.94 -4.66 -3.91
N ILE A 61 -3.81 -5.33 -4.18
CA ILE A 61 -3.18 -5.34 -5.50
C ILE A 61 -4.04 -6.04 -6.55
N GLU A 62 -4.71 -7.13 -6.20
CA GLU A 62 -5.66 -7.80 -7.11
C GLU A 62 -6.80 -6.86 -7.51
N VAL A 63 -7.41 -6.16 -6.54
CA VAL A 63 -8.46 -5.17 -6.82
C VAL A 63 -7.95 -4.03 -7.70
N ILE A 64 -6.74 -3.52 -7.44
CA ILE A 64 -6.10 -2.50 -8.27
C ILE A 64 -5.91 -3.02 -9.71
N SER A 65 -5.39 -4.24 -9.87
CA SER A 65 -5.08 -4.82 -11.18
C SER A 65 -6.34 -5.03 -12.02
N ASN A 66 -7.40 -5.55 -11.41
CA ASN A 66 -8.69 -5.74 -12.08
C ASN A 66 -9.30 -4.41 -12.51
N ASN A 67 -9.31 -3.40 -11.63
CA ASN A 67 -9.83 -2.08 -11.96
C ASN A 67 -8.98 -1.36 -13.01
N TRP A 68 -7.67 -1.58 -13.02
CA TRP A 68 -6.79 -1.06 -14.06
C TRP A 68 -7.08 -1.71 -15.42
N GLY A 69 -7.32 -3.02 -15.46
CA GLY A 69 -7.76 -3.72 -16.67
C GLY A 69 -9.03 -3.12 -17.27
N VAL A 70 -10.05 -2.88 -16.42
CA VAL A 70 -11.30 -2.23 -16.83
C VAL A 70 -11.07 -0.79 -17.29
N LEU A 71 -10.27 0.00 -16.55
CA LEU A 71 -9.97 1.39 -16.90
C LEU A 71 -9.30 1.52 -18.27
N LYS A 72 -8.39 0.60 -18.64
CA LYS A 72 -7.79 0.57 -19.98
C LYS A 72 -8.83 0.34 -21.08
N SER A 73 -9.74 -0.61 -20.86
CA SER A 73 -10.82 -0.88 -21.82
C SER A 73 -11.74 0.33 -22.00
N LEU A 74 -12.15 0.97 -20.89
CA LEU A 74 -12.97 2.18 -20.93
C LEU A 74 -12.24 3.36 -21.59
N SER A 75 -10.93 3.49 -21.38
CA SER A 75 -10.12 4.51 -22.05
C SER A 75 -10.05 4.30 -23.56
N ALA A 76 -9.98 3.05 -24.03
CA ALA A 76 -10.07 2.75 -25.46
C ALA A 76 -11.44 3.13 -26.02
N GLN A 77 -12.52 2.68 -25.35
CA GLN A 77 -13.90 3.04 -25.73
C GLN A 77 -14.13 4.55 -25.78
N LEU A 78 -13.59 5.30 -24.83
CA LEU A 78 -13.66 6.77 -24.83
C LEU A 78 -13.02 7.36 -26.10
N ASN A 79 -11.81 6.91 -26.45
CA ASN A 79 -11.11 7.40 -27.63
C ASN A 79 -11.82 7.02 -28.93
N ASP A 80 -12.38 5.80 -28.99
CA ASP A 80 -13.17 5.36 -30.14
C ASP A 80 -14.40 6.26 -30.32
N LYS A 81 -15.15 6.52 -29.26
CA LYS A 81 -16.32 7.41 -29.31
C LYS A 81 -15.99 8.86 -29.67
N ILE A 82 -14.82 9.34 -29.24
CA ILE A 82 -14.32 10.66 -29.64
C ILE A 82 -14.02 10.71 -31.13
N ASN A 83 -13.40 9.67 -31.68
CA ASN A 83 -13.10 9.60 -33.11
C ASN A 83 -14.38 9.44 -33.94
N GLU A 84 -15.32 8.62 -33.47
CA GLU A 84 -16.60 8.35 -34.12
C GLU A 84 -17.49 9.60 -34.16
N HIS A 85 -17.60 10.35 -33.05
CA HIS A 85 -18.58 11.42 -32.93
C HIS A 85 -17.96 12.81 -32.93
N LEU A 86 -16.92 13.08 -32.14
CA LEU A 86 -16.48 14.46 -31.88
C LEU A 86 -15.49 15.01 -32.92
N ARG A 87 -14.72 14.15 -33.60
CA ARG A 87 -13.75 14.58 -34.62
C ARG A 87 -14.36 14.96 -35.96
N ILE A 88 -15.59 14.53 -36.22
CA ILE A 88 -16.27 14.71 -37.51
C ILE A 88 -17.31 15.84 -37.49
N ILE A 89 -17.70 16.34 -36.30
CA ILE A 89 -18.68 17.41 -36.16
C ILE A 89 -18.08 18.75 -36.59
N THR A 90 -18.77 19.42 -37.50
CA THR A 90 -18.45 20.74 -38.05
C THR A 90 -19.26 21.86 -37.39
N GLU A 91 -18.95 23.12 -37.68
CA GLU A 91 -19.75 24.26 -37.20
C GLU A 91 -21.18 24.25 -37.80
N GLU A 92 -21.34 23.73 -39.02
CA GLU A 92 -22.65 23.62 -39.69
C GLU A 92 -23.58 22.63 -38.98
N ASP A 93 -23.04 21.49 -38.52
CA ASP A 93 -23.79 20.48 -37.75
C ASP A 93 -24.31 21.06 -36.43
N VAL A 94 -23.51 21.92 -35.79
CA VAL A 94 -23.87 22.58 -34.51
C VAL A 94 -24.92 23.66 -34.71
N MET A 95 -24.86 24.39 -35.84
CA MET A 95 -25.90 25.36 -36.18
C MET A 95 -27.23 24.67 -36.50
N ALA A 96 -27.19 23.48 -37.11
CA ALA A 96 -28.37 22.68 -37.42
C ALA A 96 -28.98 22.00 -36.18
N ASP A 97 -28.16 21.57 -35.22
CA ASP A 97 -28.59 21.00 -33.94
C ASP A 97 -27.77 21.56 -32.76
N PRO A 98 -28.22 22.66 -32.14
CA PRO A 98 -27.53 23.28 -31.01
C PRO A 98 -27.39 22.38 -29.77
N GLU A 99 -28.19 21.31 -29.67
CA GLU A 99 -28.17 20.38 -28.53
C GLU A 99 -27.34 19.11 -28.78
N ILE A 100 -26.75 18.96 -29.97
CA ILE A 100 -26.02 17.76 -30.39
C ILE A 100 -25.00 17.29 -29.34
N PHE A 101 -24.27 18.21 -28.72
CA PHE A 101 -23.27 17.87 -27.69
C PHE A 101 -23.87 17.41 -26.37
N THR A 102 -24.99 18.00 -25.96
CA THR A 102 -25.69 17.57 -24.74
C THR A 102 -26.25 16.16 -24.93
N ARG A 103 -26.77 15.85 -26.13
CA ARG A 103 -27.26 14.52 -26.48
C ARG A 103 -26.13 13.50 -26.51
N LEU A 104 -25.05 13.77 -27.26
CA LEU A 104 -23.87 12.91 -27.31
C LEU A 104 -23.27 12.68 -25.92
N LEU A 105 -23.17 13.73 -25.10
CA LEU A 105 -22.69 13.58 -23.72
C LEU A 105 -23.54 12.56 -22.94
N ARG A 106 -24.87 12.62 -23.05
CA ARG A 106 -25.78 11.73 -22.33
C ARG A 106 -25.79 10.30 -22.87
N GLU A 107 -25.85 10.16 -24.19
CA GLU A 107 -26.06 8.88 -24.87
C GLU A 107 -24.76 8.09 -24.99
N GLU A 108 -23.66 8.76 -25.31
CA GLU A 108 -22.40 8.09 -25.68
C GLU A 108 -21.34 8.15 -24.58
N PHE A 109 -21.22 9.28 -23.86
CA PHE A 109 -20.07 9.53 -23.00
C PHE A 109 -20.31 9.36 -21.49
N VAL A 110 -21.50 9.68 -20.98
CA VAL A 110 -21.79 9.75 -19.52
C VAL A 110 -21.46 8.44 -18.81
N LYS A 111 -21.83 7.30 -19.41
CA LYS A 111 -21.58 5.99 -18.80
C LYS A 111 -20.08 5.72 -18.70
N ILE A 112 -19.35 5.90 -19.80
CA ILE A 112 -17.89 5.71 -19.87
C ILE A 112 -17.19 6.60 -18.83
N ILE A 113 -17.53 7.89 -18.76
CA ILE A 113 -16.94 8.84 -17.80
C ILE A 113 -17.18 8.40 -16.36
N LYS A 114 -18.42 8.01 -16.01
CA LYS A 114 -18.77 7.58 -14.65
C LYS A 114 -18.04 6.30 -14.27
N ASP A 115 -17.97 5.33 -15.17
CA ASP A 115 -17.32 4.05 -14.93
C ASP A 115 -15.79 4.24 -14.78
N MET A 116 -15.16 5.06 -15.63
CA MET A 116 -13.75 5.42 -15.49
C MET A 116 -13.47 6.08 -14.14
N ALA A 117 -14.31 7.06 -13.74
CA ALA A 117 -14.17 7.74 -12.46
C ALA A 117 -14.34 6.79 -11.26
N ALA A 118 -15.21 5.80 -11.37
CA ALA A 118 -15.41 4.77 -10.35
C ALA A 118 -14.18 3.83 -10.24
N CYS A 119 -13.61 3.39 -11.36
CA CYS A 119 -12.38 2.61 -11.37
C CYS A 119 -11.22 3.38 -10.72
N ILE A 120 -11.01 4.64 -11.12
CA ILE A 120 -9.96 5.50 -10.57
C ILE A 120 -10.13 5.68 -9.05
N ARG A 121 -11.36 5.95 -8.60
CA ARG A 121 -11.66 6.08 -7.16
C ARG A 121 -11.34 4.80 -6.40
N THR A 122 -11.67 3.65 -6.97
CA THR A 122 -11.39 2.34 -6.36
C THR A 122 -9.88 2.12 -6.25
N ILE A 123 -9.13 2.38 -7.32
CA ILE A 123 -7.65 2.27 -7.32
C ILE A 123 -7.04 3.19 -6.26
N ILE A 124 -7.45 4.46 -6.23
CA ILE A 124 -7.01 5.45 -5.22
C ILE A 124 -7.30 4.94 -3.80
N ARG A 125 -8.51 4.41 -3.56
CA ARG A 125 -8.90 3.88 -2.25
C ARG A 125 -7.97 2.75 -1.81
N GLN A 126 -7.66 1.81 -2.70
CA GLN A 126 -6.76 0.70 -2.39
C GLN A 126 -5.33 1.19 -2.13
N ILE A 127 -4.81 2.13 -2.93
CA ILE A 127 -3.49 2.72 -2.67
C ILE A 127 -3.47 3.44 -1.31
N LYS A 128 -4.54 4.16 -0.95
CA LYS A 128 -4.67 4.81 0.37
C LYS A 128 -4.76 3.78 1.50
N ILE A 129 -5.42 2.64 1.30
CA ILE A 129 -5.43 1.52 2.26
C ILE A 129 -4.02 0.97 2.44
N ILE A 130 -3.31 0.69 1.34
CA ILE A 130 -1.92 0.23 1.38
C ILE A 130 -1.05 1.25 2.12
N GLN A 131 -1.15 2.54 1.78
CA GLN A 131 -0.42 3.62 2.46
C GLN A 131 -0.79 3.73 3.94
N LYS A 132 -2.05 3.52 4.32
CA LYS A 132 -2.48 3.54 5.73
C LYS A 132 -1.92 2.33 6.47
N LYS A 133 -1.97 1.14 5.85
CA LYS A 133 -1.44 -0.10 6.41
C LYS A 133 0.10 -0.09 6.48
N SER A 134 0.78 0.51 5.51
CA SER A 134 2.23 0.71 5.52
C SER A 134 2.67 1.83 6.45
N LYS A 135 1.79 2.78 6.76
CA LYS A 135 1.94 3.75 7.87
C LYS A 135 1.61 3.17 9.25
N ILE A 136 1.27 1.88 9.36
CA ILE A 136 1.16 1.23 10.67
C ILE A 136 2.57 1.02 11.23
N LYS A 137 2.94 2.02 12.04
CA LYS A 137 4.05 2.15 12.99
C LYS A 137 5.48 2.07 12.42
N PRO A 138 6.40 2.94 12.90
CA PRO A 138 7.82 2.75 12.61
C PRO A 138 8.22 1.33 12.97
N LEU A 139 9.19 0.74 12.25
CA LEU A 139 9.78 -0.52 12.72
C LEU A 139 10.17 -0.33 14.19
N PRO A 140 9.85 -1.27 15.09
CA PRO A 140 10.27 -1.13 16.47
C PRO A 140 11.76 -0.88 16.50
N THR A 141 12.19 0.25 17.06
CA THR A 141 13.63 0.51 17.16
C THR A 141 14.19 -0.55 18.08
N VAL A 142 15.10 -1.35 17.53
CA VAL A 142 15.73 -2.45 18.23
C VAL A 142 16.97 -1.90 18.94
N LYS A 143 16.95 -1.89 20.27
CA LYS A 143 18.09 -1.45 21.08
C LYS A 143 18.67 -2.61 21.86
N TYR A 144 19.98 -2.55 22.10
CA TYR A 144 20.67 -3.49 22.95
C TYR A 144 20.93 -2.86 24.30
N THR A 145 20.49 -3.51 25.38
CA THR A 145 20.88 -3.10 26.72
C THR A 145 22.35 -3.44 26.96
N GLU A 146 23.02 -2.67 27.83
CA GLU A 146 24.40 -2.98 28.24
C GLU A 146 24.50 -4.36 28.90
N LYS A 147 23.47 -4.75 29.66
CA LYS A 147 23.34 -6.07 30.28
C LYS A 147 23.40 -7.19 29.25
N TYR A 148 22.63 -7.05 28.16
CA TYR A 148 22.64 -7.99 27.04
C TYR A 148 24.01 -8.06 26.37
N LEU A 149 24.58 -6.91 26.00
CA LEU A 149 25.88 -6.83 25.31
C LEU A 149 26.98 -7.48 26.15
N ARG A 150 27.00 -7.18 27.45
CA ARG A 150 27.98 -7.74 28.39
C ARG A 150 27.87 -9.26 28.48
N LEU A 151 26.66 -9.82 28.57
CA LEU A 151 26.49 -11.27 28.63
C LEU A 151 26.89 -11.95 27.32
N LYS A 152 26.47 -11.39 26.18
CA LYS A 152 26.78 -11.92 24.84
C LYS A 152 28.30 -11.99 24.57
N GLN A 153 29.05 -11.01 25.07
CA GLN A 153 30.50 -10.91 24.84
C GLN A 153 31.36 -11.68 25.87
N ASN A 154 30.89 -11.87 27.10
CA ASN A 154 31.75 -12.38 28.19
C ASN A 154 31.47 -13.82 28.61
N LYS A 155 30.28 -14.40 28.34
CA LYS A 155 30.01 -15.81 28.66
C LYS A 155 30.47 -16.71 27.51
N ASN A 156 31.43 -17.60 27.78
CA ASN A 156 32.00 -18.53 26.80
C ASN A 156 30.92 -19.28 25.99
N THR A 157 29.88 -19.78 26.64
CA THR A 157 28.76 -20.48 25.98
C THR A 157 28.07 -19.61 24.93
N TYR A 158 27.93 -18.30 25.14
CA TYR A 158 27.28 -17.40 24.20
C TYR A 158 28.22 -16.95 23.09
N VAL A 159 29.48 -16.65 23.44
CA VAL A 159 30.53 -16.31 22.47
C VAL A 159 30.70 -17.43 21.44
N GLN A 160 30.80 -18.69 21.91
CA GLN A 160 30.94 -19.86 21.06
C GLN A 160 29.70 -20.13 20.17
N ASN A 161 28.53 -19.61 20.54
CA ASN A 161 27.27 -19.83 19.84
C ASN A 161 26.67 -18.54 19.23
N THR A 162 27.50 -17.51 18.99
CA THR A 162 27.07 -16.20 18.47
C THR A 162 26.21 -16.31 17.21
N ARG A 163 26.56 -17.22 16.29
CA ARG A 163 25.80 -17.44 15.04
C ARG A 163 24.34 -17.89 15.28
N ILE A 164 24.09 -18.69 16.31
CA ILE A 164 22.75 -19.18 16.65
C ILE A 164 21.94 -18.02 17.23
N ILE A 165 22.55 -17.26 18.13
CA ILE A 165 21.93 -16.08 18.75
C ILE A 165 21.54 -15.07 17.66
N ASP A 166 22.47 -14.69 16.79
CA ASP A 166 22.23 -13.72 15.70
C ASP A 166 21.11 -14.16 14.75
N ARG A 167 21.06 -15.46 14.41
CA ARG A 167 19.98 -16.00 13.56
C ARG A 167 18.62 -15.89 14.25
N THR A 168 18.55 -16.17 15.54
CA THR A 168 17.30 -16.00 16.32
C THR A 168 16.92 -14.52 16.42
N GLU A 169 17.89 -13.61 16.67
CA GLU A 169 17.65 -12.16 16.65
C GLU A 169 17.08 -11.70 15.31
N GLN A 170 17.63 -12.18 14.19
CA GLN A 170 17.16 -11.85 12.85
C GLN A 170 15.71 -12.30 12.63
N LYS A 171 15.36 -13.53 13.02
CA LYS A 171 13.97 -14.03 12.90
C LYS A 171 12.99 -13.18 13.70
N VAL A 172 13.40 -12.70 14.87
CA VAL A 172 12.56 -11.77 15.65
C VAL A 172 12.42 -10.44 14.92
N ARG A 173 13.51 -9.87 14.37
CA ARG A 173 13.41 -8.65 13.55
C ARG A 173 12.49 -8.81 12.35
N GLU A 174 12.52 -9.97 11.69
CA GLU A 174 11.61 -10.31 10.59
C GLU A 174 10.16 -10.37 11.10
N PHE A 175 9.91 -11.05 12.23
CA PHE A 175 8.59 -11.08 12.88
C PHE A 175 8.06 -9.67 13.25
N LEU A 176 8.94 -8.80 13.74
CA LEU A 176 8.64 -7.39 14.06
C LEU A 176 8.31 -6.59 12.80
N ARG A 177 9.13 -6.74 11.75
CA ARG A 177 8.95 -6.08 10.45
C ARG A 177 7.63 -6.47 9.80
N ASP A 178 7.25 -7.73 9.92
CA ASP A 178 6.03 -8.27 9.34
C ASP A 178 4.78 -7.92 10.17
N ASN A 179 4.92 -7.06 11.20
CA ASN A 179 3.86 -6.51 12.04
C ASN A 179 3.05 -7.56 12.81
N ARG A 180 3.61 -8.77 12.96
CA ARG A 180 2.95 -9.94 13.57
C ARG A 180 2.72 -9.78 15.07
N LEU A 181 3.40 -8.83 15.70
CA LEU A 181 3.23 -8.52 17.12
C LEU A 181 1.86 -7.89 17.45
N PHE A 182 1.20 -7.30 16.46
CA PHE A 182 -0.14 -6.72 16.57
C PHE A 182 -1.25 -7.71 16.20
N GLU A 183 -0.91 -8.98 15.92
CA GLU A 183 -1.90 -10.04 15.87
C GLU A 183 -2.57 -10.16 17.25
N LYS A 184 -3.91 -10.09 17.29
CA LYS A 184 -4.69 -10.03 18.54
C LYS A 184 -4.28 -11.09 19.57
N ALA A 185 -4.02 -12.31 19.12
CA ALA A 185 -3.59 -13.43 19.99
C ALA A 185 -2.20 -13.20 20.62
N VAL A 186 -1.28 -12.61 19.86
CA VAL A 186 0.09 -12.31 20.30
C VAL A 186 0.08 -11.10 21.24
N THR A 187 -0.58 -10.01 20.84
CA THR A 187 -0.68 -8.80 21.65
C THR A 187 -1.35 -9.07 23.01
N GLN A 188 -2.43 -9.86 23.02
CA GLN A 188 -3.13 -10.18 24.28
C GLN A 188 -2.25 -10.97 25.24
N ARG A 189 -1.46 -11.93 24.75
CA ARG A 189 -0.49 -12.67 25.59
C ARG A 189 0.60 -11.78 26.17
N ILE A 190 1.07 -10.79 25.41
CA ILE A 190 2.13 -9.85 25.85
C ILE A 190 1.59 -8.82 26.83
N LEU A 191 0.32 -8.44 26.74
CA LEU A 191 -0.26 -7.40 27.61
C LEU A 191 -0.84 -7.96 28.91
N THR A 192 -1.34 -9.21 28.92
CA THR A 192 -2.09 -9.74 30.07
C THR A 192 -1.55 -11.07 30.60
N GLY A 193 -0.44 -11.57 30.05
CA GLY A 193 0.16 -12.83 30.49
C GLY A 193 1.02 -12.68 31.76
N PRO A 194 1.46 -13.81 32.34
CA PRO A 194 2.39 -13.82 33.48
C PRO A 194 3.74 -13.14 33.18
N TRP A 195 4.06 -12.94 31.90
CA TRP A 195 5.26 -12.28 31.41
C TRP A 195 4.93 -10.98 30.68
N ALA A 196 3.95 -10.23 31.19
CA ALA A 196 3.50 -9.00 30.55
C ALA A 196 4.69 -8.06 30.27
N GLY A 197 4.73 -7.49 29.06
CA GLY A 197 5.83 -6.64 28.60
C GLY A 197 7.09 -7.38 28.13
N HIS A 198 7.16 -8.70 28.23
CA HIS A 198 8.33 -9.49 27.82
C HIS A 198 8.01 -10.41 26.63
N LEU A 199 8.95 -10.48 25.70
CA LEU A 199 8.98 -11.42 24.58
C LEU A 199 10.13 -12.40 24.80
N HIS A 200 9.92 -13.65 24.41
CA HIS A 200 10.93 -14.70 24.56
C HIS A 200 11.16 -15.38 23.21
N ALA A 201 12.42 -15.44 22.78
CA ALA A 201 12.83 -16.24 21.63
C ALA A 201 13.74 -17.36 22.09
N TYR A 202 13.30 -18.60 21.87
CA TYR A 202 14.09 -19.79 22.19
C TYR A 202 15.34 -19.88 21.30
N LEU A 203 16.44 -20.31 21.91
CA LEU A 203 17.64 -20.68 21.20
C LEU A 203 17.59 -22.17 20.88
N SER A 204 18.08 -22.55 19.70
CA SER A 204 18.23 -23.97 19.37
C SER A 204 19.42 -24.59 20.10
N ASP A 205 19.53 -25.92 20.05
CA ASP A 205 20.71 -26.64 20.52
C ASP A 205 22.01 -26.09 19.90
N PRO A 206 23.13 -26.07 20.66
CA PRO A 206 23.33 -26.69 21.98
C PRO A 206 22.93 -25.80 23.18
N ILE A 207 22.36 -24.62 22.94
CA ILE A 207 22.00 -23.67 24.02
C ILE A 207 20.63 -24.00 24.64
N GLY A 208 19.79 -24.75 23.92
CA GLY A 208 18.58 -25.40 24.43
C GLY A 208 17.61 -24.46 25.17
N ASN A 209 17.50 -24.63 26.49
CA ASN A 209 16.55 -23.90 27.36
C ASN A 209 16.85 -22.39 27.51
N HIS A 210 17.91 -21.89 26.90
CA HIS A 210 18.22 -20.47 26.88
C HIS A 210 17.30 -19.70 25.95
N ARG A 211 17.04 -18.44 26.32
CA ARG A 211 16.19 -17.54 25.57
C ARG A 211 16.84 -16.18 25.46
N VAL A 212 16.59 -15.53 24.33
CA VAL A 212 16.74 -14.09 24.21
C VAL A 212 15.46 -13.47 24.73
N VAL A 213 15.56 -12.59 25.72
CA VAL A 213 14.42 -11.86 26.29
C VAL A 213 14.43 -10.43 25.76
N TYR A 214 13.24 -9.95 25.41
CA TYR A 214 13.04 -8.60 24.89
C TYR A 214 11.98 -7.87 25.70
N LEU A 215 12.24 -6.61 26.03
CA LEU A 215 11.25 -5.70 26.58
C LEU A 215 10.45 -5.07 25.44
N PHE A 216 9.13 -5.16 25.51
CA PHE A 216 8.22 -4.54 24.55
C PHE A 216 7.54 -3.32 25.15
N TYR A 217 7.95 -2.14 24.68
CA TYR A 217 7.31 -0.89 25.05
C TYR A 217 6.23 -0.55 24.02
N HIS A 218 5.00 -1.00 24.27
CA HIS A 218 3.88 -0.86 23.34
C HIS A 218 3.62 0.60 22.93
N GLU A 219 3.67 1.52 23.89
CA GLU A 219 3.42 2.96 23.69
C GLU A 219 4.53 3.63 22.87
N LYS A 220 5.78 3.27 23.16
CA LYS A 220 6.97 3.81 22.46
C LYS A 220 7.26 3.07 21.16
N ASN A 221 6.55 1.96 20.90
CA ASN A 221 6.78 1.07 19.78
C ASN A 221 8.28 0.73 19.63
N THR A 222 8.89 0.28 20.73
CA THR A 222 10.30 -0.11 20.78
C THR A 222 10.43 -1.50 21.38
N VAL A 223 11.47 -2.21 20.93
CA VAL A 223 11.83 -3.53 21.46
C VAL A 223 13.28 -3.44 21.91
N GLU A 224 13.54 -3.77 23.17
CA GLU A 224 14.89 -3.74 23.73
C GLU A 224 15.35 -5.17 24.04
N PHE A 225 16.51 -5.57 23.54
CA PHE A 225 17.16 -6.80 23.95
C PHE A 225 17.66 -6.65 25.38
N GLU A 226 17.01 -7.33 26.30
CA GLU A 226 17.21 -7.11 27.73
C GLU A 226 18.27 -8.04 28.31
N ILE A 227 18.15 -9.34 28.03
CA ILE A 227 18.99 -10.36 28.65
C ILE A 227 18.96 -11.67 27.86
N LEU A 228 20.05 -12.43 27.99
CA LEU A 228 20.23 -13.78 27.48
C LEU A 228 20.39 -14.74 28.67
N GLY A 229 19.56 -15.79 28.74
CA GLY A 229 19.63 -16.73 29.86
C GLY A 229 18.54 -17.80 29.85
N THR A 230 18.63 -18.72 30.79
CA THR A 230 17.54 -19.64 31.14
C THR A 230 16.52 -18.96 32.07
N HIS A 231 15.29 -19.46 32.16
CA HIS A 231 14.27 -18.93 33.08
C HIS A 231 14.80 -18.73 34.52
N LYS A 232 15.57 -19.70 35.03
CA LYS A 232 16.22 -19.60 36.35
C LYS A 232 17.22 -18.45 36.45
N GLU A 233 18.08 -18.27 35.45
CA GLU A 233 19.05 -17.17 35.41
C GLU A 233 18.38 -15.79 35.23
N LEU A 234 17.15 -15.80 34.72
CA LEU A 234 16.35 -14.61 34.47
C LEU A 234 15.50 -14.21 35.68
N GLY A 235 15.43 -15.03 36.74
CA GLY A 235 14.52 -14.81 37.87
C GLY A 235 13.05 -14.96 37.47
N ILE A 236 12.79 -15.78 36.46
CA ILE A 236 11.50 -16.05 35.84
C ILE A 236 11.08 -17.45 36.31
N ASP A 237 10.22 -17.51 37.33
CA ASP A 237 9.65 -18.77 37.86
C ASP A 237 8.58 -19.36 36.92
#